data_AF-A0A3D3ZWR6-F1
#
_entry.id   AF-A0A3D3ZWR6-F1
#
_cell.length_a   1.000
_cell.length_b   1.000
_cell.length_c   1.000
_cell.angle_alpha   90.00
_cell.angle_beta   90.00
_cell.angle_gamma   90.00
#
_symmetry.space_group_name_H-M   'P 1'
#
loop_
_entity.id
_entity.type
_entity.pdbx_description
1 polymer ?
#
loop_
_entity_poly.entity_id
_entity_poly.type
_entity_poly.pdbx_seq_one_letter_code
_entity_poly.pdbx_strand_id
1 'polypeptide(L)'
;MSLYLVETSRCDHTRVLSITQMQEWLGDRGLFRRNKSADDEIVLELFRHHYTHCDQCNNTGVSLRPHQDEWDDFGGLDQATCEDCKKPIDPLRLEVFPDTRVCSSCQRVREAGQSEPTVYCDRCGDAMTSRKVSSGITRYVLACPSCGYQQ
;
A
#
# COMPACT_ATOMS: atom_id res chain seq x y z
N MET A 1 2.32 -15.27 -14.28
CA MET A 1 3.42 -14.32 -14.55
C MET A 1 3.76 -13.67 -13.22
N SER A 2 5.00 -13.76 -12.74
CA SER A 2 5.38 -13.15 -11.45
C SER A 2 5.45 -11.63 -11.60
N LEU A 3 4.62 -10.92 -10.86
CA LEU A 3 4.60 -9.47 -10.78
C LEU A 3 5.27 -9.02 -9.49
N TYR A 4 5.86 -7.83 -9.50
CA TYR A 4 6.55 -7.25 -8.35
C TYR A 4 6.16 -5.80 -8.18
N LEU A 5 5.91 -5.43 -6.93
CA LEU A 5 5.62 -4.07 -6.52
C LEU A 5 6.92 -3.36 -6.17
N VAL A 6 7.15 -2.23 -6.82
CA VAL A 6 8.20 -1.26 -6.51
C VAL A 6 7.53 -0.09 -5.82
N GLU A 7 7.85 0.12 -4.54
CA GLU A 7 7.29 1.21 -3.74
C GLU A 7 8.42 2.05 -3.13
N THR A 8 8.12 3.31 -2.83
CA THR A 8 9.07 4.22 -2.19
C THR A 8 8.40 4.95 -1.04
N SER A 9 9.10 5.06 0.09
CA SER A 9 8.60 5.73 1.29
C SER A 9 8.50 7.26 1.19
N ARG A 10 8.97 7.85 0.09
CA ARG A 10 9.18 9.31 -0.04
C ARG A 10 8.21 10.00 -1.00
N CYS A 11 7.70 9.33 -2.01
CA CYS A 11 6.83 9.96 -3.01
C CYS A 11 5.51 9.21 -3.29
N ASP A 12 5.18 8.20 -2.48
CA ASP A 12 4.00 7.33 -2.67
C ASP A 12 3.95 6.64 -4.06
N HIS A 13 5.02 6.78 -4.85
CA HIS A 13 5.07 6.24 -6.19
C HIS A 13 5.22 4.73 -6.09
N THR A 14 4.21 4.08 -6.64
CA THR A 14 4.10 2.64 -6.66
C THR A 14 3.98 2.20 -8.09
N ARG A 15 4.79 1.21 -8.49
CA ARG A 15 4.80 0.66 -9.84
C ARG A 15 4.84 -0.86 -9.79
N VAL A 16 4.00 -1.48 -10.60
CA VAL A 16 4.04 -2.93 -10.81
C VAL A 16 4.94 -3.21 -12.00
N LEU A 17 5.91 -4.11 -11.82
CA LEU A 17 6.83 -4.56 -12.85
C LEU A 17 6.78 -6.08 -12.97
N SER A 18 6.74 -6.57 -14.21
CA SER A 18 6.99 -7.99 -14.50
C SER A 18 8.50 -8.28 -14.57
N ILE A 19 8.87 -9.55 -14.42
CA ILE A 19 10.26 -10.00 -14.64
C ILE A 19 10.79 -9.56 -16.01
N THR A 20 9.96 -9.65 -17.07
CA THR A 20 10.35 -9.22 -18.42
C THR A 20 10.67 -7.73 -18.47
N GLN A 21 9.86 -6.88 -17.82
CA GLN A 21 10.13 -5.43 -17.75
C GLN A 21 11.41 -5.13 -16.95
N MET A 22 11.70 -5.90 -15.90
CA MET A 22 12.97 -5.78 -15.17
C MET A 22 14.16 -6.19 -16.03
N GLN A 23 14.03 -7.27 -16.81
CA GLN A 23 15.06 -7.71 -17.76
C GLN A 23 15.32 -6.64 -18.84
N GLU A 24 14.27 -6.05 -19.41
CA GLU A 24 14.41 -4.94 -20.36
C GLU A 24 15.13 -3.75 -19.72
N TRP A 25 14.72 -3.34 -18.52
CA TRP A 25 15.33 -2.24 -17.78
C TRP A 25 16.83 -2.48 -17.47
N LEU A 26 17.21 -3.73 -17.15
CA LEU A 26 18.60 -4.15 -16.94
C LEU A 26 19.37 -4.26 -18.27
N GLY A 27 18.69 -4.68 -19.35
CA GLY A 27 19.21 -4.77 -20.70
C GLY A 27 19.60 -3.41 -21.27
N ASP A 28 18.74 -2.40 -21.10
CA ASP A 28 19.00 -1.00 -21.49
C ASP A 28 20.24 -0.43 -20.79
N ARG A 29 20.57 -0.93 -19.59
CA ARG A 29 21.78 -0.56 -18.83
C ARG A 29 23.01 -1.40 -19.17
N GLY A 30 22.88 -2.31 -20.13
CA GLY A 30 23.98 -3.17 -20.60
C GLY A 30 24.37 -4.26 -19.61
N LEU A 31 23.55 -4.56 -18.61
CA LEU A 31 23.82 -5.59 -17.60
C LEU A 31 23.54 -7.02 -18.13
N PHE A 32 22.72 -7.15 -19.18
CA PHE A 32 22.44 -8.40 -19.89
C PHE A 32 22.96 -8.37 -21.34
N ARG A 33 24.28 -8.27 -21.53
CA ARG A 33 24.86 -8.20 -22.89
C ARG A 33 24.90 -9.53 -23.66
N ARG A 34 24.77 -10.69 -23.00
CA ARG A 34 24.97 -12.00 -23.66
C ARG A 34 24.02 -13.13 -23.22
N ASN A 35 23.32 -12.99 -22.10
CA ASN A 35 22.40 -14.02 -21.63
C ASN A 35 20.98 -13.46 -21.66
N LYS A 36 20.24 -13.81 -22.71
CA LYS A 36 18.92 -13.23 -23.03
C LYS A 36 17.79 -13.78 -22.15
N SER A 37 18.06 -14.87 -21.42
CA SER A 37 17.15 -15.52 -20.48
C SER A 37 17.95 -15.85 -19.21
N ALA A 38 18.21 -14.83 -18.39
CA ALA A 38 18.70 -15.08 -17.05
C ALA A 38 17.56 -15.59 -16.17
N ASP A 39 17.90 -16.45 -15.23
CA ASP A 39 16.96 -16.97 -14.24
C ASP A 39 16.28 -15.82 -13.49
N ASP A 40 15.00 -15.99 -13.18
CA ASP A 40 14.16 -14.98 -12.53
C ASP A 40 14.79 -14.50 -11.20
N GLU A 41 15.42 -15.40 -10.44
CA GLU A 41 16.08 -15.08 -9.18
C GLU A 41 17.30 -14.15 -9.39
N ILE A 42 18.07 -14.39 -10.45
CA ILE A 42 19.23 -13.56 -10.83
C ILE A 42 18.76 -12.18 -11.30
N VAL A 43 17.68 -12.12 -12.08
CA VAL A 43 17.07 -10.85 -12.52
C VAL A 43 16.66 -10.02 -11.32
N LEU A 44 15.98 -10.64 -10.34
CA LEU A 44 15.50 -9.94 -9.14
C LEU A 44 16.64 -9.40 -8.30
N GLU A 45 17.68 -10.20 -8.06
CA GLU A 45 18.83 -9.76 -7.27
C GLU A 45 19.60 -8.63 -7.97
N LEU A 46 19.83 -8.73 -9.28
CA LEU A 46 20.45 -7.65 -10.06
C LEU A 46 19.58 -6.40 -10.07
N PHE A 47 18.27 -6.55 -10.23
CA PHE A 47 17.33 -5.43 -10.22
C PHE A 47 17.35 -4.73 -8.87
N ARG A 48 17.28 -5.47 -7.75
CA ARG A 48 17.38 -4.89 -6.39
C ARG A 48 18.69 -4.16 -6.15
N HIS A 49 19.80 -4.68 -6.67
CA HIS A 49 21.11 -4.08 -6.47
C HIS A 49 21.28 -2.77 -7.27
N HIS A 50 20.68 -2.68 -8.45
CA HIS A 50 20.84 -1.52 -9.35
C HIS A 50 19.69 -0.52 -9.29
N TYR A 51 18.49 -0.94 -8.89
CA TYR A 51 17.31 -0.08 -8.74
C TYR A 51 17.28 0.52 -7.33
N THR A 52 18.24 1.41 -7.05
CA THR A 52 18.41 2.04 -5.73
C THR A 52 17.67 3.36 -5.58
N HIS A 53 17.21 3.95 -6.69
CA HIS A 53 16.59 5.27 -6.74
C HIS A 53 15.22 5.21 -7.41
N CYS A 54 14.30 6.04 -6.93
CA CYS A 54 13.02 6.23 -7.59
C CYS A 54 13.18 7.05 -8.88
N ASP A 55 12.62 6.60 -10.00
CA ASP A 55 12.61 7.37 -11.25
C ASP A 55 11.86 8.71 -11.14
N GLN A 56 10.90 8.84 -10.20
CA GLN A 56 10.10 10.06 -10.03
C GLN A 56 10.73 11.07 -9.07
N CYS A 57 11.21 10.62 -7.90
CA CYS A 57 11.69 11.52 -6.85
C CYS A 57 13.20 11.47 -6.61
N ASN A 58 13.92 10.58 -7.31
CA ASN A 58 15.36 10.32 -7.20
C ASN A 58 15.86 9.99 -5.77
N ASN A 59 14.96 9.73 -4.82
CA ASN A 59 15.33 9.33 -3.47
C ASN A 59 15.73 7.86 -3.41
N THR A 60 16.62 7.58 -2.47
CA THR A 60 16.99 6.22 -2.06
C THR A 60 15.93 5.63 -1.14
N GLY A 61 15.89 4.30 -1.05
CA GLY A 61 14.92 3.58 -0.20
C GLY A 61 13.72 3.03 -0.98
N VAL A 62 13.99 2.50 -2.16
CA VAL A 62 13.02 1.71 -2.92
C VAL A 62 12.94 0.31 -2.31
N SER A 63 11.74 -0.21 -2.08
CA SER A 63 11.53 -1.62 -1.73
C SER A 63 10.87 -2.38 -2.87
N LEU A 64 11.40 -3.57 -3.13
CA LEU A 64 10.85 -4.52 -4.10
C LEU A 64 10.19 -5.67 -3.35
N ARG A 65 8.89 -5.84 -3.52
CA ARG A 65 8.12 -6.95 -2.95
C ARG A 65 7.43 -7.73 -4.05
N PRO A 66 7.22 -9.05 -3.89
CA PRO A 66 6.33 -9.79 -4.78
C PRO A 66 4.98 -9.09 -4.79
N HIS A 67 4.47 -8.76 -5.97
CA HIS A 67 3.08 -8.36 -6.13
C HIS A 67 2.27 -9.63 -6.03
N GLN A 68 1.88 -9.98 -4.80
CA GLN A 68 0.79 -10.90 -4.62
C GLN A 68 -0.47 -10.13 -5.02
N ASP A 69 -0.92 -10.35 -6.25
CA ASP A 69 -2.35 -10.25 -6.51
C ASP A 69 -3.00 -11.28 -5.59
N GLU A 70 -3.40 -10.87 -4.38
CA GLU A 70 -4.28 -11.66 -3.50
C GLU A 70 -5.69 -11.87 -4.14
N TRP A 71 -5.78 -11.74 -5.47
CA TRP A 71 -6.97 -11.67 -6.30
C TRP A 71 -7.02 -12.74 -7.39
N ASP A 72 -5.96 -13.52 -7.61
CA ASP A 72 -5.87 -14.40 -8.80
C ASP A 72 -5.91 -15.91 -8.51
N ASP A 73 -6.31 -16.34 -7.30
CA ASP A 73 -6.50 -17.77 -6.99
C ASP A 73 -7.91 -18.15 -6.47
N PHE A 74 -8.84 -17.19 -6.44
CA PHE A 74 -10.26 -17.49 -6.26
C PHE A 74 -11.07 -16.75 -7.33
N GLY A 75 -11.28 -17.44 -8.44
CA GLY A 75 -12.01 -16.91 -9.58
C GLY A 75 -13.37 -16.32 -9.21
N GLY A 76 -13.63 -15.11 -9.70
CA GLY A 76 -14.93 -14.75 -10.27
C GLY A 76 -16.14 -14.70 -9.34
N LEU A 77 -15.99 -14.41 -8.05
CA LEU A 77 -17.13 -14.07 -7.20
C LEU A 77 -16.87 -12.72 -6.54
N ASP A 78 -17.82 -11.79 -6.70
CA ASP A 78 -17.90 -10.48 -6.05
C ASP A 78 -17.46 -10.54 -4.58
N GLN A 79 -16.18 -10.31 -4.31
CA GLN A 79 -15.66 -10.33 -2.96
C GLN A 79 -16.15 -9.05 -2.27
N ALA A 80 -17.12 -9.21 -1.36
CA ALA A 80 -17.74 -8.08 -0.68
C ALA A 80 -16.66 -7.25 0.04
N THR A 81 -16.63 -5.95 -0.24
CA THR A 81 -15.69 -5.01 0.37
C THR A 81 -16.32 -4.35 1.59
N CYS A 82 -15.51 -4.08 2.60
CA CYS A 82 -15.95 -3.41 3.82
C CYS A 82 -16.40 -1.98 3.50
N GLU A 83 -17.60 -1.60 3.94
CA GLU A 83 -18.14 -0.24 3.74
C GLU A 83 -17.24 0.85 4.39
N ASP A 84 -16.61 0.55 5.53
CA ASP A 84 -15.85 1.51 6.35
C ASP A 84 -14.40 1.69 5.86
N CYS A 85 -13.67 0.59 5.65
CA CYS A 85 -12.23 0.64 5.34
C CYS A 85 -11.88 0.24 3.91
N LYS A 86 -12.88 -0.11 3.09
CA LYS A 86 -12.74 -0.54 1.68
C LYS A 86 -11.84 -1.76 1.45
N LYS A 87 -11.45 -2.47 2.51
CA LYS A 87 -10.71 -3.73 2.42
C LYS A 87 -11.65 -4.90 2.12
N PRO A 88 -11.20 -5.96 1.42
CA PRO A 88 -11.99 -7.16 1.21
C PRO A 88 -12.40 -7.79 2.56
N ILE A 89 -13.64 -8.27 2.62
CA ILE A 89 -14.13 -9.01 3.78
C ILE A 89 -13.64 -10.46 3.67
N ASP A 90 -13.15 -11.00 4.78
CA ASP A 90 -12.66 -12.37 4.87
C ASP A 90 -13.72 -13.37 4.34
N PRO A 91 -13.36 -14.26 3.40
CA PRO A 91 -14.32 -15.18 2.80
C PRO A 91 -14.96 -16.13 3.81
N LEU A 92 -14.21 -16.60 4.82
CA LEU A 92 -14.77 -17.44 5.90
C LEU A 92 -15.83 -16.66 6.69
N ARG A 93 -15.70 -15.33 6.77
CA ARG A 93 -16.69 -14.47 7.41
C ARG A 93 -17.94 -14.32 6.55
N LEU A 94 -17.81 -14.21 5.22
CA LEU A 94 -18.94 -14.16 4.30
C LEU A 94 -19.69 -15.50 4.23
N GLU A 95 -18.97 -16.63 4.38
CA GLU A 95 -19.60 -17.95 4.47
C GLU A 95 -20.46 -18.10 5.73
N VAL A 96 -20.01 -17.56 6.87
CA VAL A 96 -20.76 -17.61 8.14
C VAL A 96 -21.83 -16.50 8.21
N PHE A 97 -21.56 -15.34 7.62
CA PHE A 97 -22.42 -14.15 7.66
C PHE A 97 -22.50 -13.49 6.26
N PRO A 98 -23.33 -14.04 5.35
CA PRO A 98 -23.39 -13.58 3.96
C PRO A 98 -23.88 -12.14 3.79
N ASP A 99 -24.66 -11.62 4.75
CA ASP A 99 -25.17 -10.25 4.72
C ASP A 99 -24.21 -9.21 5.36
N THR A 100 -23.00 -9.63 5.76
CA THR A 100 -22.07 -8.72 6.45
C THR A 100 -21.49 -7.70 5.47
N ARG A 101 -21.58 -6.42 5.84
CA ARG A 101 -21.08 -5.28 5.03
C ARG A 101 -19.80 -4.67 5.56
N VAL A 102 -19.31 -5.15 6.70
CA VAL A 102 -18.13 -4.62 7.38
C VAL A 102 -17.19 -5.74 7.80
N CYS A 103 -15.88 -5.48 7.74
CA CYS A 103 -14.88 -6.44 8.19
C CYS A 103 -14.89 -6.60 9.71
N SER A 104 -14.32 -7.70 10.20
CA SER A 104 -14.25 -8.01 11.64
C SER A 104 -13.57 -6.94 12.48
N SER A 105 -12.54 -6.27 11.93
CA SER A 105 -11.86 -5.16 12.59
C SER A 105 -12.78 -3.95 12.76
N CYS A 106 -13.48 -3.53 11.71
CA CYS A 106 -14.42 -2.40 11.76
C CYS A 106 -15.65 -2.72 12.62
N GLN A 107 -16.15 -3.95 12.55
CA GLN A 107 -17.24 -4.40 13.42
C GLN A 107 -16.84 -4.33 14.90
N ARG A 108 -15.64 -4.78 15.27
CA ARG A 108 -15.14 -4.67 16.64
C ARG A 108 -15.05 -3.22 17.13
N VAL A 109 -14.65 -2.29 16.27
CA VAL A 109 -14.61 -0.86 16.61
C VAL A 109 -16.02 -0.31 16.86
N ARG A 110 -16.99 -0.69 16.02
CA ARG A 110 -18.41 -0.32 16.20
C ARG A 110 -18.99 -0.90 17.49
N GLU A 111 -18.74 -2.18 17.77
CA GLU A 111 -19.22 -2.89 18.97
C GLU A 111 -18.55 -2.41 20.25
N ALA A 112 -17.30 -1.95 20.18
CA ALA A 112 -16.57 -1.36 21.30
C ALA A 112 -17.11 0.02 21.73
N GLY A 113 -18.10 0.58 21.02
CA GLY A 113 -18.67 1.90 21.33
C GLY A 113 -17.69 3.06 21.13
N GLN A 114 -16.56 2.82 20.44
CA GLN A 114 -15.55 3.83 20.14
C GLN A 114 -15.75 4.34 18.72
N SER A 115 -16.88 5.02 18.48
CA SER A 115 -17.08 5.78 17.25
C SER A 115 -16.82 7.26 17.54
N GLU A 116 -15.56 7.64 17.74
CA GLU A 116 -15.19 8.98 17.26
C GLU A 116 -15.06 8.84 15.74
N PRO A 117 -15.83 9.61 14.94
CA PRO A 117 -15.69 9.54 13.50
C PRO A 117 -14.25 9.90 13.14
N THR A 118 -13.56 8.98 12.46
CA THR A 118 -12.23 9.25 11.93
C THR A 118 -12.31 10.42 10.96
N VAL A 119 -11.83 11.58 11.37
CA VAL A 119 -11.78 12.78 10.52
C VAL A 119 -10.58 12.64 9.59
N TYR A 120 -10.83 12.66 8.30
CA TYR A 120 -9.79 12.62 7.28
C TYR A 120 -9.35 14.03 6.90
N CYS A 121 -8.08 14.19 6.53
CA CYS A 121 -7.54 15.47 6.11
C CYS A 121 -7.99 15.83 4.69
N ASP A 122 -8.63 16.99 4.51
CA ASP A 122 -9.05 17.50 3.19
C ASP A 122 -7.90 17.73 2.19
N ARG A 123 -6.65 17.75 2.67
CA ARG A 123 -5.47 18.00 1.83
C ARG A 123 -4.78 16.75 1.32
N CYS A 124 -4.69 15.70 2.14
CA CYS A 124 -3.93 14.49 1.79
C CYS A 124 -4.69 13.19 2.01
N GLY A 125 -5.90 13.23 2.56
CA GLY A 125 -6.73 12.04 2.78
C GLY A 125 -6.31 11.18 3.98
N ASP A 126 -5.24 11.53 4.70
CA ASP A 126 -4.82 10.78 5.89
C ASP A 126 -5.75 11.01 7.08
N ALA A 127 -5.83 10.01 7.96
CA ALA A 127 -6.55 10.11 9.23
C ALA A 127 -5.91 11.17 10.13
N MET A 128 -6.70 12.16 10.56
CA MET A 128 -6.28 13.19 11.50
C MET A 128 -6.20 12.64 12.92
N THR A 129 -5.27 13.16 13.71
CA THR A 129 -5.06 12.77 15.11
C THR A 129 -5.18 13.98 16.02
N SER A 130 -5.60 13.79 17.27
CA SER A 130 -5.69 14.88 18.24
C SER A 130 -4.29 15.27 18.74
N ARG A 131 -3.95 16.55 18.58
CA ARG A 131 -2.69 17.12 19.07
C ARG A 131 -2.96 18.14 20.16
N LYS A 132 -2.21 18.03 21.25
CA LYS A 132 -2.21 19.02 22.32
C LYS A 132 -1.41 20.26 21.90
N VAL A 133 -2.03 21.43 21.97
CA VAL A 133 -1.38 22.73 21.79
C VAL A 133 -1.47 23.53 23.09
N SER A 134 -0.34 24.09 23.53
CA SER A 134 -0.23 24.88 24.75
C SER A 134 0.22 26.30 24.43
N SER A 135 -0.73 27.24 24.45
CA SER A 135 -0.47 28.68 24.45
C SER A 135 -1.32 29.30 25.56
N GLY A 136 -0.87 29.18 26.81
CA GLY A 136 -1.57 29.66 28.02
C GLY A 136 -2.71 28.76 28.53
N ILE A 137 -3.52 28.16 27.65
CA ILE A 137 -4.57 27.18 28.00
C ILE A 137 -4.38 25.93 27.13
N THR A 138 -4.50 24.74 27.73
CA THR A 138 -4.43 23.48 26.98
C THR A 138 -5.65 23.36 26.06
N ARG A 139 -5.40 23.26 24.76
CA ARG A 139 -6.43 22.96 23.75
C ARG A 139 -6.02 21.73 22.95
N TYR A 140 -7.02 20.96 22.53
CA TYR A 140 -6.83 19.85 21.60
C TYR A 140 -7.30 20.33 20.22
N VAL A 141 -6.45 20.16 19.22
CA VAL A 141 -6.75 20.46 17.81
C VAL A 141 -6.57 19.18 16.99
N LEU A 142 -7.34 19.03 15.91
CA LEU A 142 -7.12 17.93 14.99
C LEU A 142 -5.95 18.29 14.08
N ALA A 143 -4.94 17.44 14.02
CA ALA A 143 -3.75 17.64 13.20
C ALA A 143 -3.48 16.42 12.31
N CYS A 144 -3.21 16.68 11.04
CA CYS A 144 -2.76 15.64 10.12
C CYS A 144 -1.27 15.33 10.37
N PRO A 145 -0.89 14.06 10.61
CA PRO A 145 0.50 13.68 10.85
C PRO A 145 1.38 13.80 9.60
N SER A 146 0.82 13.58 8.40
CA SER A 146 1.59 13.56 7.15
C SER A 146 1.85 14.96 6.58
N CYS A 147 0.84 15.85 6.56
CA CYS A 147 0.98 17.17 5.97
C CYS A 147 1.00 18.33 6.98
N GLY A 148 0.74 18.05 8.27
CA GLY A 148 0.76 19.07 9.32
C GLY A 148 -0.45 20.02 9.31
N TYR A 149 -1.45 19.80 8.45
CA TYR A 149 -2.70 20.57 8.44
C TYR A 149 -3.44 20.45 9.79
N GLN A 150 -3.99 21.56 10.29
CA GLN A 150 -4.69 21.62 11.58
C GLN A 150 -6.07 22.26 11.41
N GLN A 151 -7.07 21.72 12.12
CA GLN A 151 -8.40 22.30 12.27
C GLN A 151 -8.65 22.73 13.71
#